data_AF-A0A0L7RD33-F1
#
_entry.id   AF-A0A0L7RD33-F1
#
_cell.length_a   1.000
_cell.length_b   1.000
_cell.length_c   1.000
_cell.angle_alpha   90.00
_cell.angle_beta   90.00
_cell.angle_gamma   90.00
#
_symmetry.space_group_name_H-M   'P 1'
#
loop_
_entity.id
_entity.type
_entity.pdbx_description
1 polymer ?
#
loop_
_entity_poly.entity_id
_entity_poly.type
_entity_poly.pdbx_seq_one_letter_code
_entity_poly.pdbx_strand_id
1 'polypeptide(L)'
;RAVNGCEQRANGKEIIKYRATNPFIIFFLRLRSKKPKEHVTVIARSAGKLWAQMTPEQRKKYIDLANAERKRREEQKRRRKSR
;
A
#
# COMPACT_ATOMS: atom_id res chain seq x y z
N ARG A 1 19.39 -12.61 12.15
CA ARG A 1 18.91 -11.21 12.00
C ARG A 1 18.15 -11.12 10.69
N ALA A 2 16.82 -11.10 10.71
CA ALA A 2 16.00 -11.25 9.51
C ALA A 2 16.12 -10.01 8.60
N VAL A 3 16.85 -10.15 7.50
CA VAL A 3 16.92 -9.16 6.43
C VAL A 3 15.64 -9.27 5.59
N ASN A 4 14.62 -8.49 5.94
CA ASN A 4 13.45 -8.34 5.07
C ASN A 4 13.77 -7.34 3.97
N GLY A 5 14.48 -7.82 2.94
CA GLY A 5 14.64 -7.12 1.68
C GLY A 5 13.28 -6.93 1.02
N CYS A 6 12.88 -5.66 0.83
CA CYS A 6 11.82 -5.31 -0.11
C CYS A 6 12.46 -4.62 -1.31
N GLU A 7 13.30 -5.37 -2.02
CA GLU A 7 13.78 -4.98 -3.34
C GLU A 7 12.74 -5.46 -4.36
N GLN A 8 12.03 -4.52 -4.98
CA GLN A 8 11.17 -4.80 -6.13
C GLN A 8 11.44 -3.72 -7.16
N ARG A 9 12.37 -4.04 -8.05
CA ARG A 9 12.51 -3.41 -9.37
C ARG A 9 11.43 -3.99 -10.26
N ALA A 10 10.59 -3.17 -10.86
CA ALA A 10 9.90 -3.51 -12.11
C ALA A 10 9.26 -2.26 -12.71
N ASN A 11 9.89 -1.74 -13.76
CA ASN A 11 9.22 -1.03 -14.84
C ASN A 11 8.15 -1.96 -15.43
N GLY A 12 6.93 -1.47 -15.59
CA GLY A 12 5.86 -2.22 -16.24
C GLY A 12 4.55 -2.02 -15.49
N LYS A 13 3.48 -1.80 -16.23
CA LYS A 13 2.12 -1.50 -15.75
C LYS A 13 1.47 -2.71 -15.06
N GLU A 14 2.09 -3.24 -14.01
CA GLU A 14 1.49 -4.29 -13.20
C GLU A 14 0.71 -3.62 -12.07
N ILE A 15 -0.59 -3.93 -12.02
CA ILE A 15 -1.48 -3.53 -10.95
C ILE A 15 -0.87 -4.09 -9.66
N ILE A 16 -0.14 -3.24 -8.91
CA ILE A 16 0.42 -3.59 -7.60
C ILE A 16 -0.75 -4.15 -6.80
N LYS A 17 -0.80 -5.48 -6.63
CA LYS A 17 -1.80 -6.13 -5.80
C LYS A 17 -1.48 -5.73 -4.38
N TYR A 18 -2.05 -4.61 -3.95
CA TYR A 18 -1.84 -4.05 -2.62
C TYR A 18 -2.30 -5.09 -1.61
N ARG A 19 -1.40 -5.95 -1.13
CA ARG A 19 -1.72 -6.94 -0.08
C ARG A 19 -2.11 -6.29 1.25
N ALA A 20 -1.94 -4.97 1.36
CA ALA A 20 -2.21 -4.18 2.53
C ALA A 20 -3.60 -3.54 2.43
N THR A 21 -4.38 -3.80 3.45
CA THR A 21 -5.73 -3.27 3.63
C THR A 21 -5.74 -1.84 4.18
N ASN A 22 -4.59 -1.30 4.57
CA ASN A 22 -4.53 0.03 5.16
C ASN A 22 -4.42 1.11 4.05
N PRO A 23 -5.31 2.12 4.00
CA PRO A 23 -5.30 3.16 2.96
C PRO A 23 -3.99 3.95 2.91
N PHE A 24 -3.32 4.15 4.06
CA PHE A 24 -2.01 4.80 4.11
C PHE A 24 -0.93 3.98 3.43
N ILE A 25 -0.93 2.65 3.60
CA ILE A 25 0.07 1.78 2.98
C ILE A 25 -0.10 1.77 1.45
N ILE A 26 -1.34 1.81 0.95
CA ILE A 26 -1.62 1.94 -0.49
C ILE A 26 -1.03 3.26 -1.03
N PHE A 27 -1.27 4.37 -0.32
CA PHE A 27 -0.70 5.67 -0.68
C PHE A 27 0.84 5.67 -0.64
N PHE A 28 1.42 5.12 0.42
CA PHE A 28 2.87 5.05 0.61
C PHE A 28 3.55 4.25 -0.52
N LEU A 29 3.00 3.09 -0.88
CA LEU A 29 3.52 2.26 -1.96
C LEU A 29 3.43 2.96 -3.32
N ARG A 30 2.36 3.72 -3.56
CA ARG A 30 2.22 4.57 -4.74
C ARG A 30 3.30 5.66 -4.79
N LEU A 31 3.57 6.29 -3.66
CA LEU A 31 4.59 7.36 -3.55
C LEU A 31 6.00 6.80 -3.75
N ARG A 32 6.30 5.64 -3.14
CA ARG A 32 7.57 4.93 -3.33
C ARG A 32 7.81 4.55 -4.78
N SER A 33 6.78 4.09 -5.49
CA SER A 33 6.90 3.70 -6.90
C SER A 33 7.35 4.85 -7.79
N LYS A 34 7.05 6.10 -7.41
CA LYS A 34 7.51 7.29 -8.14
C LYS A 34 8.96 7.69 -7.81
N LYS A 35 9.49 7.29 -6.66
CA LYS A 35 10.85 7.60 -6.21
C LYS A 35 11.57 6.33 -5.72
N PRO A 36 11.90 5.39 -6.61
CA PRO A 36 12.50 4.11 -6.22
C PRO A 36 13.93 4.25 -5.68
N LYS A 37 14.63 5.36 -5.99
CA LYS A 37 16.01 5.63 -5.56
C LYS A 37 16.13 6.21 -4.14
N GLU A 38 15.04 6.73 -3.59
CA GLU A 38 15.05 7.41 -2.30
C GLU A 38 14.90 6.39 -1.16
N HIS A 39 15.56 6.63 -0.03
CA HIS A 39 15.52 5.70 1.09
C HIS A 39 14.09 5.60 1.67
N VAL A 40 13.65 4.37 1.94
CA VAL A 40 12.27 4.07 2.38
C VAL A 40 11.85 4.89 3.61
N THR A 41 12.78 5.15 4.53
CA THR A 41 12.55 5.94 5.75
C THR A 41 12.28 7.42 5.45
N VAL A 42 12.95 7.98 4.45
CA VAL A 42 12.77 9.37 4.01
C VAL A 42 11.41 9.49 3.33
N ILE A 43 11.07 8.56 2.45
CA ILE A 43 9.76 8.50 1.79
C ILE A 43 8.66 8.35 2.85
N ALA A 44 8.83 7.49 3.85
CA ALA A 44 7.82 7.25 4.88
C ALA A 44 7.56 8.50 5.73
N ARG A 45 8.63 9.22 6.11
CA ARG A 45 8.53 10.46 6.88
C ARG A 45 7.77 11.54 6.11
N SER A 46 8.09 11.72 4.82
CA SER A 46 7.39 12.66 3.94
C SER A 46 5.95 12.21 3.64
N ALA A 47 5.74 10.91 3.43
CA ALA A 47 4.42 10.33 3.18
C ALA A 47 3.49 10.53 4.38
N GLY A 48 3.97 10.36 5.61
CA GLY A 48 3.18 10.59 6.83
C GLY A 48 2.69 12.05 6.91
N LYS A 49 3.58 13.00 6.65
CA LYS A 49 3.23 14.44 6.62
C LYS A 49 2.22 14.75 5.52
N LEU A 50 2.47 14.27 4.30
CA LEU A 50 1.56 14.47 3.17
C LEU A 50 0.19 13.83 3.43
N TRP A 51 0.18 12.62 3.97
CA TRP A 51 -1.05 11.92 4.32
C TRP A 51 -1.85 12.71 5.35
N ALA A 52 -1.20 13.22 6.40
CA ALA A 52 -1.82 14.07 7.42
C ALA A 52 -2.41 15.37 6.84
N GLN A 53 -1.78 15.94 5.81
CA GLN A 53 -2.26 17.15 5.12
C GLN A 53 -3.31 16.87 4.04
N MET A 54 -3.42 15.64 3.53
CA MET A 54 -4.44 15.29 2.53
C MET A 54 -5.85 15.47 3.08
N THR A 55 -6.74 16.00 2.25
CA THR A 55 -8.14 16.16 2.60
C THR A 55 -8.87 14.80 2.64
N PRO A 56 -10.02 14.72 3.33
CA PRO A 56 -10.82 13.50 3.37
C PRO A 56 -11.24 13.01 1.98
N GLU A 57 -11.48 13.90 1.02
CA GLU A 57 -11.86 13.50 -0.36
C GLU A 57 -10.68 12.82 -1.08
N GLN A 58 -9.46 13.32 -0.90
CA GLN A 58 -8.27 12.72 -1.47
C GLN A 58 -7.97 11.36 -0.82
N ARG A 59 -8.17 11.25 0.50
CA ARG A 59 -8.04 9.99 1.23
C ARG A 59 -9.12 8.98 0.84
N LYS A 60 -10.34 9.43 0.51
CA LYS A 60 -11.47 8.57 0.12
C LYS A 60 -11.12 7.61 -1.01
N LYS A 61 -10.37 8.08 -2.01
CA LYS A 61 -9.87 7.22 -3.11
C LYS A 61 -9.06 6.03 -2.61
N TYR A 62 -8.19 6.24 -1.61
CA TYR A 62 -7.36 5.19 -1.04
C TYR A 62 -8.13 4.34 -0.03
N ILE A 63 -9.10 4.91 0.69
CA ILE A 63 -10.01 4.21 1.59
C ILE A 63 -10.87 3.22 0.80
N ASP A 64 -11.38 3.60 -0.36
CA ASP A 64 -12.16 2.71 -1.22
C ASP A 64 -11.31 1.53 -1.74
N LEU A 65 -10.11 1.81 -2.25
CA LEU A 65 -9.14 0.77 -2.65
C LEU A 65 -8.79 -0.18 -1.49
N ALA A 66 -8.61 0.37 -0.29
CA ALA A 66 -8.37 -0.40 0.92
C ALA A 66 -9.56 -1.29 1.30
N ASN A 67 -10.79 -0.78 1.21
CA ASN A 67 -12.00 -1.53 1.50
C ASN A 67 -12.23 -2.66 0.50
N ALA A 68 -12.00 -2.41 -0.80
CA ALA A 68 -12.07 -3.43 -1.84
C ALA A 68 -11.06 -4.58 -1.56
N GLU A 69 -9.84 -4.25 -1.17
CA GLU A 69 -8.82 -5.23 -0.79
C GLU A 69 -9.19 -5.99 0.49
N ARG A 70 -9.75 -5.30 1.50
CA ARG A 70 -10.24 -5.92 2.75
C ARG A 70 -11.22 -7.05 2.43
N LYS A 71 -12.22 -6.74 1.61
CA LYS A 71 -13.29 -7.66 1.24
C LYS A 71 -12.74 -8.91 0.54
N ARG A 72 -11.79 -8.74 -0.40
CA ARG A 72 -11.13 -9.87 -1.08
C ARG A 72 -10.35 -10.77 -0.11
N ARG A 73 -9.65 -10.17 0.87
CA ARG A 73 -8.88 -10.92 1.88
C ARG A 73 -9.79 -11.70 2.84
N GLU A 74 -10.88 -11.09 3.28
CA GLU A 74 -11.86 -11.74 4.15
C GLU A 74 -12.50 -12.94 3.47
N GLU A 75 -12.86 -12.80 2.19
CA GLU A 75 -13.41 -13.88 1.38
C GLU A 75 -12.41 -15.04 1.20
N GLN A 76 -11.14 -14.73 0.92
CA GLN A 76 -10.08 -15.76 0.85
C GLN A 76 -9.84 -16.43 2.21
N LYS A 77 -9.89 -15.69 3.33
CA LYS A 77 -9.77 -16.26 4.67
C LYS A 77 -10.93 -17.19 4.98
N ARG A 78 -12.18 -16.80 4.66
CA ARG A 78 -13.36 -17.66 4.83
C ARG A 78 -13.23 -18.96 4.04
N ARG A 79 -12.81 -18.88 2.77
CA ARG A 79 -12.60 -20.07 1.93
C ARG A 79 -11.53 -21.01 2.46
N ARG A 80 -10.45 -20.49 3.05
CA ARG A 80 -9.36 -21.31 3.62
C ARG A 80 -9.71 -21.94 4.97
N LYS A 81 -10.61 -21.35 5.75
CA LYS A 81 -11.06 -21.88 7.04
C LYS A 81 -12.15 -22.95 6.90
N SER A 82 -12.72 -23.09 5.71
CA SER A 82 -13.75 -24.07 5.36
C SER A 82 -13.18 -25.34 4.69
N ARG A 83 -11.86 -25.43 4.51
CA ARG A 83 -11.13 -26.64 4.15
C ARG A 83 -10.40 -27.13 5.39
#